data_AF-A0A0K8R9J2-F1
#
_entry.id   AF-A0A0K8R9J2-F1
#
_cell.length_a   1.000
_cell.length_b   1.000
_cell.length_c   1.000
_cell.angle_alpha   90.00
_cell.angle_beta   90.00
_cell.angle_gamma   90.00
#
_symmetry.space_group_name_H-M   'P 1'
#
loop_
_entity.id
_entity.type
_entity.pdbx_description
1 polymer ?
#
loop_
_entity_poly.entity_id
_entity_poly.type
_entity_poly.pdbx_seq_one_letter_code
_entity_poly.pdbx_strand_id
1 'polypeptide(L)'
;MYFAAVVLATLSATTLASEKENVDLPERQLKLSPYQDAWKSVENRAKRYQLYRSYESDKMFGGSSKCMFIKQTKHNTSLKTAVTEMGYYNSTANKIMNFTACTRVEKTEPYIKENVIRAGPCKNLSIFADSPIIFSDYETCDVVRAPHTGNPFD
;
A
#
# COMPACT_ATOMS: atom_id res chain seq x y z
N MET A 1 -18.41 -52.76 43.26
CA MET A 1 -18.08 -52.59 41.82
C MET A 1 -17.75 -51.13 41.60
N TYR A 2 -16.49 -50.78 41.37
CA TYR A 2 -16.05 -49.41 41.12
C TYR A 2 -15.83 -49.22 39.62
N PHE A 3 -16.59 -48.33 38.99
CA PHE A 3 -16.32 -47.89 37.62
C PHE A 3 -15.37 -46.69 37.68
N ALA A 4 -14.13 -46.89 37.26
CA ALA A 4 -13.19 -45.80 37.01
C ALA A 4 -13.50 -45.20 35.63
N ALA A 5 -13.97 -43.96 35.59
CA ALA A 5 -14.13 -43.20 34.35
C ALA A 5 -12.76 -42.64 33.93
N VAL A 6 -12.24 -43.11 32.80
CA VAL A 6 -11.03 -42.56 32.17
C VAL A 6 -11.47 -41.33 31.36
N VAL A 7 -11.11 -40.14 31.85
CA VAL A 7 -11.28 -38.89 31.10
C VAL A 7 -10.13 -38.76 30.11
N LEU A 8 -10.42 -39.02 28.83
CA LEU A 8 -9.46 -38.84 27.74
C LEU A 8 -9.47 -37.36 27.32
N ALA A 9 -8.56 -36.57 27.88
CA ALA A 9 -8.34 -35.19 27.44
C ALA A 9 -7.60 -35.21 26.10
N THR A 10 -8.32 -34.95 25.00
CA THR A 10 -7.70 -34.74 23.69
C THR A 10 -7.02 -33.37 23.68
N LEU A 11 -5.68 -33.35 23.78
CA LEU A 11 -4.89 -32.18 23.42
C LEU A 11 -5.07 -31.93 21.91
N SER A 12 -5.95 -31.00 21.55
CA SER A 12 -5.94 -30.41 20.22
C SER A 12 -4.68 -29.56 20.10
N ALA A 13 -3.60 -30.16 19.61
CA ALA A 13 -2.43 -29.41 19.18
C ALA A 13 -2.88 -28.49 18.04
N THR A 14 -3.14 -27.22 18.34
CA THR A 14 -3.22 -26.19 17.31
C THR A 14 -1.82 -26.08 16.74
N THR A 15 -1.57 -26.77 15.63
CA THR A 15 -0.44 -26.47 14.78
C THR A 15 -0.60 -25.00 14.37
N LEU A 16 0.21 -24.13 14.97
CA LEU A 16 0.51 -22.83 14.37
C LEU A 16 1.25 -23.19 13.09
N ALA A 17 0.49 -23.46 12.03
CA ALA A 17 1.01 -23.55 10.69
C ALA A 17 1.71 -22.21 10.47
N SER A 18 3.04 -22.25 10.47
CA SER A 18 3.85 -21.20 9.88
C SER A 18 3.45 -21.17 8.41
N GLU A 19 2.43 -20.38 8.09
CA GLU A 19 1.97 -20.08 6.75
C GLU A 19 3.10 -19.39 6.00
N LYS A 20 4.04 -20.20 5.53
CA LYS A 20 4.93 -19.82 4.44
C LYS A 20 4.14 -20.05 3.16
N GLU A 21 3.04 -19.31 3.00
CA GLU A 21 2.56 -19.03 1.67
C GLU A 21 3.69 -18.32 0.93
N ASN A 22 3.99 -18.80 -0.27
CA ASN A 22 5.12 -18.34 -1.06
C ASN A 22 4.80 -16.94 -1.62
N VAL A 23 4.90 -15.92 -0.78
CA VAL A 23 4.75 -14.50 -1.16
C VAL A 23 6.09 -13.80 -1.05
N ASP A 24 6.40 -13.00 -2.08
CA ASP A 24 7.73 -12.41 -2.29
C ASP A 24 8.21 -11.49 -1.15
N LEU A 25 7.28 -10.99 -0.33
CA LEU A 25 7.53 -10.00 0.70
C LEU A 25 6.76 -10.34 1.99
N PRO A 26 7.36 -10.15 3.19
CA PRO A 26 6.73 -10.50 4.46
C PRO A 26 5.46 -9.69 4.74
N GLU A 27 5.35 -8.47 4.22
CA GLU A 27 4.12 -7.67 4.30
C GLU A 27 2.98 -8.21 3.43
N ARG A 28 3.24 -9.08 2.44
CA ARG A 28 2.25 -9.54 1.46
C ARG A 28 1.60 -10.88 1.82
N GLN A 29 1.55 -11.27 3.08
CA GLN A 29 0.87 -12.49 3.54
C GLN A 29 -0.64 -12.45 3.25
N LEU A 30 -1.24 -13.51 2.67
CA LEU A 30 -2.66 -13.46 2.25
C LEU A 30 -3.64 -13.28 3.41
N LYS A 31 -3.29 -13.71 4.62
CA LYS A 31 -4.08 -13.42 5.82
C LYS A 31 -4.27 -11.91 6.10
N LEU A 32 -3.40 -11.06 5.54
CA LEU A 32 -3.49 -9.60 5.63
C LEU A 32 -4.31 -8.99 4.48
N SER A 33 -4.73 -9.79 3.49
CA SER A 33 -5.50 -9.31 2.34
C SER A 33 -6.76 -8.49 2.67
N PRO A 34 -7.48 -8.71 3.80
CA PRO A 34 -8.59 -7.84 4.18
C PRO A 34 -8.21 -6.37 4.42
N TYR A 35 -6.93 -6.08 4.64
CA TYR A 35 -6.37 -4.74 4.88
C TYR A 35 -5.54 -4.22 3.70
N GLN A 36 -5.55 -4.92 2.57
CA GLN A 36 -4.66 -4.64 1.44
C GLN A 36 -5.38 -4.41 0.11
N ASP A 37 -6.70 -4.23 0.13
CA ASP A 37 -7.48 -3.74 -1.01
C ASP A 37 -7.02 -2.34 -1.46
N ALA A 38 -6.17 -2.29 -2.49
CA ALA A 38 -5.58 -1.06 -2.99
C ALA A 38 -6.63 -0.13 -3.60
N TRP A 39 -7.68 -0.67 -4.23
CA TRP A 39 -8.74 0.17 -4.80
C TRP A 39 -9.49 0.91 -3.71
N LYS A 40 -9.87 0.21 -2.63
CA LYS A 40 -10.55 0.83 -1.49
C LYS A 40 -9.71 1.93 -0.84
N SER A 41 -8.39 1.78 -0.79
CA SER A 41 -7.49 2.85 -0.35
C SER A 41 -7.49 4.05 -1.30
N VAL A 42 -7.41 3.81 -2.63
CA VAL A 42 -7.40 4.84 -3.67
C VAL A 42 -8.74 5.58 -3.79
N GLU A 43 -9.87 4.94 -3.50
CA GLU A 43 -11.19 5.58 -3.53
C GLU A 43 -11.34 6.70 -2.49
N ASN A 44 -10.53 6.67 -1.43
CA ASN A 44 -10.57 7.70 -0.42
C ASN A 44 -10.09 9.06 -0.98
N ARG A 45 -10.98 10.06 -0.92
CA ARG A 45 -10.78 11.41 -1.47
C ARG A 45 -10.10 12.38 -0.50
N ALA A 46 -9.81 11.93 0.72
CA ALA A 46 -9.13 12.76 1.71
C ALA A 46 -7.71 13.09 1.24
N LYS A 47 -7.25 14.29 1.62
CA LYS A 47 -5.85 14.67 1.45
C LYS A 47 -5.04 13.96 2.54
N ARG A 48 -4.15 13.06 2.14
CA ARG A 48 -3.33 12.26 3.05
C ARG A 48 -1.90 12.79 3.07
N TYR A 49 -1.29 12.79 4.24
CA TYR A 49 0.07 13.29 4.45
C TYR A 49 1.00 12.14 4.82
N GLN A 50 2.23 12.17 4.32
CA GLN A 50 3.26 11.24 4.76
C GLN A 50 3.75 11.68 6.14
N LEU A 51 3.43 10.90 7.17
CA LEU A 51 3.88 11.15 8.54
C LEU A 51 5.23 10.50 8.83
N TYR A 52 5.43 9.28 8.32
CA TYR A 52 6.64 8.49 8.53
C TYR A 52 7.14 7.93 7.19
N ARG A 53 8.46 7.81 7.07
CA ARG A 53 9.14 7.09 5.99
C ARG A 53 10.43 6.46 6.52
N SER A 54 10.84 5.34 5.93
CA SER A 54 12.04 4.59 6.32
C SER A 54 13.29 4.98 5.50
N TYR A 55 13.23 6.08 4.76
CA TYR A 55 14.28 6.56 3.86
C TYR A 55 14.42 8.07 3.97
N GLU A 56 15.62 8.59 3.72
CA GLU A 56 15.92 10.01 3.97
C GLU A 56 15.50 10.92 2.82
N SER A 57 15.60 10.46 1.57
CA SER A 57 15.50 11.30 0.39
C SER A 57 14.60 10.67 -0.68
N ASP A 58 13.73 11.50 -1.26
CA ASP A 58 12.83 11.16 -2.37
C ASP A 58 12.96 12.24 -3.45
N LYS A 59 13.56 11.92 -4.60
CA LYS A 59 13.82 12.95 -5.64
C LYS A 59 12.52 13.53 -6.21
N MET A 60 11.47 12.72 -6.35
CA MET A 60 10.17 13.17 -6.85
C MET A 60 9.57 14.22 -5.91
N PHE A 61 9.78 14.05 -4.61
CA PHE A 61 9.30 14.96 -3.57
C PHE A 61 10.37 15.91 -3.05
N GLY A 62 11.36 16.30 -3.87
CA GLY A 62 12.31 17.36 -3.51
C GLY A 62 13.40 16.92 -2.53
N GLY A 63 13.83 15.67 -2.59
CA GLY A 63 14.87 15.08 -1.77
C GLY A 63 14.42 14.89 -0.33
N SER A 64 15.07 15.60 0.60
CA SER A 64 14.76 15.55 2.04
C SER A 64 13.60 16.49 2.45
N SER A 65 12.84 17.01 1.47
CA SER A 65 11.73 17.91 1.75
C SER A 65 10.63 17.26 2.60
N LYS A 66 9.83 18.11 3.26
CA LYS A 66 8.76 17.75 4.20
C LYS A 66 7.38 18.09 3.63
N CYS A 67 6.34 17.77 4.40
CA CYS A 67 4.94 18.08 4.08
C CYS A 67 4.47 17.41 2.78
N MET A 68 4.96 16.20 2.53
CA MET A 68 4.51 15.38 1.41
C MET A 68 3.04 15.02 1.59
N PHE A 69 2.26 15.17 0.53
CA PHE A 69 0.87 14.77 0.53
C PHE A 69 0.45 14.17 -0.81
N ILE A 70 -0.63 13.40 -0.75
CA ILE A 70 -1.37 12.90 -1.90
C ILE A 70 -2.86 13.19 -1.72
N LYS A 71 -3.57 13.34 -2.84
CA LYS A 71 -5.03 13.41 -2.89
C LYS A 71 -5.51 12.77 -4.17
N GLN A 72 -6.38 11.76 -4.04
CA GLN A 72 -6.96 11.07 -5.17
C GLN A 72 -8.11 11.88 -5.76
N THR A 73 -8.11 12.05 -7.08
CA THR A 73 -9.10 12.81 -7.84
C THR A 73 -9.48 12.07 -9.12
N LYS A 74 -10.57 12.48 -9.78
CA LYS A 74 -10.98 11.94 -11.10
C LYS A 74 -11.02 10.40 -11.15
N HIS A 75 -11.61 9.77 -10.14
CA HIS A 75 -11.77 8.31 -10.07
C HIS A 75 -12.56 7.75 -11.25
N ASN A 76 -12.12 6.60 -11.76
CA ASN A 76 -12.87 5.75 -12.66
C ASN A 76 -12.93 4.34 -12.05
N THR A 77 -14.07 4.02 -11.43
CA THR A 77 -14.28 2.73 -10.75
C THR A 77 -14.24 1.53 -11.69
N SER A 78 -14.70 1.68 -12.93
CA SER A 78 -14.68 0.59 -13.92
C SER A 78 -13.26 0.18 -14.28
N LEU A 79 -12.38 1.16 -14.47
CA LEU A 79 -10.97 0.92 -14.80
C LEU A 79 -10.06 0.83 -13.57
N LYS A 80 -10.61 1.05 -12.38
CA LYS A 80 -9.88 1.22 -11.11
C LYS A 80 -8.69 2.16 -11.24
N THR A 81 -8.95 3.34 -11.82
CA THR A 81 -7.96 4.40 -12.00
C THR A 81 -8.34 5.70 -11.32
N ALA A 82 -7.36 6.56 -11.08
CA ALA A 82 -7.52 7.90 -10.54
C ALA A 82 -6.39 8.83 -11.01
N VAL A 83 -6.56 10.13 -10.86
CA VAL A 83 -5.49 11.12 -10.94
C VAL A 83 -5.09 11.49 -9.51
N THR A 84 -3.82 11.28 -9.16
CA THR A 84 -3.28 11.69 -7.87
C THR A 84 -2.70 13.09 -7.97
N GLU A 85 -3.27 14.03 -7.22
CA GLU A 85 -2.60 15.29 -6.89
C GLU A 85 -1.57 15.02 -5.80
N MET A 86 -0.33 15.43 -6.03
CA MET A 86 0.79 15.21 -5.12
C MET A 86 1.50 16.53 -4.87
N GLY A 87 2.18 16.64 -3.74
CA GLY A 87 3.03 17.78 -3.48
C GLY A 87 3.89 17.66 -2.24
N TYR A 88 4.79 18.63 -2.10
CA TYR A 88 5.69 18.78 -0.95
C TYR A 88 5.99 20.26 -0.70
N TYR A 89 6.53 20.58 0.47
CA TYR A 89 6.98 21.93 0.78
C TYR A 89 8.44 22.12 0.34
N ASN A 90 8.68 23.07 -0.57
CA ASN A 90 10.02 23.47 -0.98
C ASN A 90 10.46 24.69 -0.15
N SER A 91 11.46 24.51 0.71
CA SER A 91 11.96 25.56 1.59
C SER A 91 12.66 26.69 0.83
N THR A 92 13.36 26.36 -0.26
CA THR A 92 14.08 27.36 -1.08
C THR A 92 13.11 28.28 -1.81
N ALA A 93 12.02 27.73 -2.34
CA ALA A 93 10.98 28.49 -3.04
C ALA A 93 9.90 29.05 -2.09
N ASN A 94 9.97 28.72 -0.79
CA ASN A 94 9.02 29.10 0.25
C ASN A 94 7.54 28.83 -0.14
N LYS A 95 7.27 27.68 -0.78
CA LYS A 95 5.93 27.32 -1.26
C LYS A 95 5.76 25.82 -1.41
N ILE A 96 4.49 25.40 -1.51
CA ILE A 96 4.13 24.04 -1.89
C ILE A 96 4.36 23.85 -3.39
N MET A 97 5.10 22.81 -3.75
CA MET A 97 5.28 22.35 -5.13
C MET A 97 4.25 21.24 -5.41
N ASN A 98 3.42 21.43 -6.43
CA ASN A 98 2.38 20.49 -6.82
C ASN A 98 2.69 19.83 -8.16
N PHE A 99 2.30 18.57 -8.29
CA PHE A 99 2.32 17.84 -9.55
C PHE A 99 1.23 16.76 -9.53
N THR A 100 0.99 16.14 -10.68
CA THR A 100 -0.03 15.11 -10.83
C THR A 100 0.57 13.83 -11.39
N ALA A 101 0.13 12.70 -10.84
CA ALA A 101 0.36 11.37 -11.38
C ALA A 101 -0.97 10.73 -11.78
N CYS A 102 -0.92 9.77 -12.69
CA CYS A 102 -2.02 8.87 -12.96
C CYS A 102 -1.79 7.57 -12.19
N THR A 103 -2.84 7.11 -11.54
CA THR A 103 -2.84 5.94 -10.66
C THR A 103 -3.78 4.89 -11.20
N ARG A 104 -3.34 3.63 -11.14
CA ARG A 104 -4.17 2.44 -11.31
C ARG A 104 -3.79 1.44 -10.22
N VAL A 105 -4.64 0.45 -10.00
CA VAL A 105 -4.34 -0.62 -9.05
C VAL A 105 -4.12 -1.93 -9.79
N GLU A 106 -3.18 -2.71 -9.29
CA GLU A 106 -2.79 -3.99 -9.88
C GLU A 106 -3.03 -5.12 -8.89
N LYS A 107 -3.44 -6.26 -9.44
CA LYS A 107 -3.53 -7.52 -8.73
C LYS A 107 -2.22 -8.28 -8.89
N THR A 108 -1.69 -8.79 -7.80
CA THR A 108 -0.53 -9.69 -7.83
C THR A 108 -0.95 -11.06 -7.35
N GLU A 109 -0.46 -12.13 -7.98
CA GLU A 109 -0.74 -13.48 -7.49
C GLU A 109 -0.08 -13.69 -6.11
N PRO A 110 -0.72 -14.42 -5.16
CA PRO A 110 -2.01 -15.11 -5.28
C PRO A 110 -3.23 -14.31 -4.77
N TYR A 111 -3.20 -12.97 -4.79
CA TYR A 111 -4.30 -12.15 -4.27
C TYR A 111 -5.56 -12.24 -5.13
N ILE A 112 -6.72 -12.22 -4.46
CA ILE A 112 -8.05 -12.14 -5.09
C ILE A 112 -8.36 -10.69 -5.52
N LYS A 113 -7.91 -9.71 -4.72
CA LYS A 113 -8.12 -8.28 -4.93
C LYS A 113 -6.83 -7.57 -5.30
N GLU A 114 -6.95 -6.41 -5.94
CA GLU A 114 -5.80 -5.56 -6.23
C GLU A 114 -5.15 -5.10 -4.93
N ASN A 115 -3.83 -5.23 -4.86
CA ASN A 115 -3.05 -4.99 -3.65
C ASN A 115 -1.83 -4.09 -3.88
N VAL A 116 -1.64 -3.62 -5.11
CA VAL A 116 -0.56 -2.73 -5.50
C VAL A 116 -1.14 -1.46 -6.10
N ILE A 117 -0.69 -0.31 -5.60
CA ILE A 117 -0.93 0.98 -6.24
C ILE A 117 0.19 1.22 -7.24
N ARG A 118 -0.16 1.45 -8.50
CA ARG A 118 0.77 1.80 -9.57
C ARG A 118 0.57 3.26 -9.97
N ALA A 119 1.60 4.08 -9.81
CA ALA A 119 1.54 5.50 -10.13
C ALA A 119 2.63 5.91 -11.13
N GLY A 120 2.31 6.81 -12.06
CA GLY A 120 3.27 7.30 -13.04
C GLY A 120 2.76 8.52 -13.81
N PRO A 121 3.55 9.04 -14.76
CA PRO A 121 3.12 10.17 -15.60
C PRO A 121 1.89 9.81 -16.42
N CYS A 122 0.88 10.68 -16.44
CA CYS A 122 -0.35 10.46 -17.21
C CYS A 122 -0.15 10.29 -18.72
N LYS A 123 0.96 10.81 -19.27
CA LYS A 123 1.28 10.73 -20.70
C LYS A 123 2.09 9.48 -21.07
N ASN A 124 2.69 8.79 -20.09
CA ASN A 124 3.56 7.65 -20.35
C ASN A 124 3.29 6.53 -19.33
N LEU A 125 2.52 5.54 -19.75
CA LEU A 125 2.08 4.43 -18.90
C LEU A 125 3.14 3.32 -18.75
N SER A 126 4.23 3.38 -19.51
CA SER A 126 5.35 2.43 -19.41
C SER A 126 6.29 2.76 -18.25
N ILE A 127 6.20 3.98 -17.73
CA ILE A 127 6.99 4.46 -16.60
C ILE A 127 6.07 4.55 -15.40
N PHE A 128 6.33 3.72 -14.40
CA PHE A 128 5.54 3.69 -13.19
C PHE A 128 6.37 3.25 -11.99
N ALA A 129 5.82 3.54 -10.81
CA ALA A 129 6.31 3.12 -9.53
C ALA A 129 5.22 2.29 -8.85
N ASP A 130 5.57 1.08 -8.41
CA ASP A 130 4.65 0.16 -7.74
C ASP A 130 4.81 0.31 -6.22
N SER A 131 3.70 0.59 -5.54
CA SER A 131 3.60 0.70 -4.09
C SER A 131 2.59 -0.32 -3.56
N PRO A 132 3.06 -1.52 -3.18
CA PRO A 132 2.24 -2.49 -2.45
C PRO A 132 1.64 -1.88 -1.18
N ILE A 133 0.34 -2.13 -0.95
CA ILE A 133 -0.29 -1.81 0.33
C ILE A 133 0.18 -2.84 1.36
N ILE A 134 0.77 -2.35 2.45
CA ILE A 134 1.11 -3.16 3.61
C ILE A 134 -0.12 -3.27 4.51
N PHE A 135 -0.78 -2.15 4.76
CA PHE A 135 -1.99 -2.05 5.57
C PHE A 135 -2.79 -0.80 5.18
N SER A 136 -4.11 -0.88 5.25
CA SER A 136 -5.01 0.26 5.19
C SER A 136 -6.20 -0.02 6.10
N ASP A 137 -6.57 0.98 6.90
CA ASP A 137 -7.87 0.97 7.58
C ASP A 137 -8.99 1.52 6.67
N TYR A 138 -8.62 1.97 5.46
CA TYR A 138 -9.45 2.59 4.43
C TYR A 138 -10.05 3.96 4.78
N GLU A 139 -9.86 4.42 6.01
CA GLU A 139 -10.49 5.62 6.54
C GLU A 139 -9.43 6.67 6.84
N THR A 140 -8.48 6.36 7.73
CA THR A 140 -7.58 7.34 8.34
C THR A 140 -6.13 7.17 7.90
N CYS A 141 -5.66 5.95 7.62
CA CYS A 141 -4.25 5.73 7.31
C CYS A 141 -3.98 4.56 6.35
N ASP A 142 -2.86 4.69 5.65
CA ASP A 142 -2.25 3.63 4.87
C ASP A 142 -0.79 3.48 5.29
N VAL A 143 -0.33 2.24 5.27
CA VAL A 143 1.09 1.88 5.29
C VAL A 143 1.37 1.26 3.94
N VAL A 144 2.32 1.84 3.21
CA VAL A 144 2.67 1.41 1.85
C VAL A 144 4.16 1.15 1.77
N ARG A 145 4.55 0.18 0.95
CA ARG A 145 5.95 0.00 0.60
C ARG A 145 6.35 1.08 -0.40
N ALA A 146 7.44 1.77 -0.14
CA ALA A 146 8.03 2.69 -1.10
C ALA A 146 8.47 1.92 -2.36
N PRO A 147 8.28 2.47 -3.56
CA PRO A 147 8.80 1.89 -4.79
C PRO A 147 10.32 1.72 -4.71
N HIS A 148 10.81 0.55 -5.11
CA HIS A 148 12.23 0.23 -5.23
C HIS A 148 12.47 -0.49 -6.56
N THR A 149 11.99 0.10 -7.65
CA THR A 149 11.94 -0.50 -8.98
C THR A 149 13.20 -0.28 -9.84
N GLY A 150 14.19 0.45 -9.34
CA GLY A 150 15.33 0.98 -10.11
C GLY A 150 14.95 2.07 -11.13
N ASN A 151 13.73 2.62 -11.07
CA ASN A 151 13.22 3.61 -12.02
C ASN A 151 13.61 5.03 -11.56
N PRO A 152 13.85 6.01 -12.46
CA PRO A 152 14.02 7.43 -12.09
C PRO A 152 12.94 8.06 -11.20
N PHE A 153 11.83 7.37 -10.93
CA PHE A 153 10.74 7.79 -10.06
C PHE A 153 10.74 7.08 -8.69
N ASP A 154 11.76 6.29 -8.39
CA ASP A 154 12.08 5.85 -7.03
C ASP A 154 12.81 6.95 -6.21
#